data_AF-A0A533I3J1-F1
#
_entry.id   AF-A0A533I3J1-F1
#
_cell.length_a   1.000
_cell.length_b   1.000
_cell.length_c   1.000
_cell.angle_alpha   90.00
_cell.angle_beta   90.00
_cell.angle_gamma   90.00
#
_symmetry.space_group_name_H-M   'P 1'
#
loop_
_entity.id
_entity.type
_entity.pdbx_description
1 polymer ?
#
loop_
_entity_poly.entity_id
_entity_poly.type
_entity_poly.pdbx_seq_one_letter_code
_entity_poly.pdbx_strand_id
1 'polypeptide(L)'
;MIQSPLQEIQISIDGAKKLKALGEALERLEKNRDFKLVIGTGYLDDEVQRLVGLLSEVSEDRNAPAHLGGMSKDLIVSQLQAVAHFAAYLRKVARNTNGISDSLNAYEQELELQRQEADRV
;
A
#
# COMPACT_ATOMS: atom_id res chain seq x y z
N MET A 1 -28.60 13.98 8.06
CA MET A 1 -29.23 13.42 6.85
C MET A 1 -28.91 11.94 6.83
N ILE A 2 -29.93 11.09 6.82
CA ILE A 2 -29.76 9.64 6.66
C ILE A 2 -29.53 9.41 5.16
N GLN A 3 -28.41 8.80 4.78
CA GLN A 3 -28.16 8.46 3.37
C GLN A 3 -29.13 7.36 2.94
N SER A 4 -29.58 7.40 1.69
CA SER A 4 -30.43 6.33 1.14
C SER A 4 -29.60 5.04 1.03
N PRO A 5 -30.18 3.85 1.28
CA PRO A 5 -29.50 2.56 1.09
C PRO A 5 -28.82 2.44 -0.29
N LEU A 6 -29.45 2.96 -1.35
CA LEU A 6 -28.88 3.01 -2.69
C LEU A 6 -27.60 3.85 -2.78
N GLN A 7 -27.52 4.95 -2.03
CA GLN A 7 -26.33 5.80 -1.98
C GLN A 7 -25.18 5.10 -1.24
N GLU A 8 -25.46 4.37 -0.17
CA GLU A 8 -24.45 3.61 0.57
C GLU A 8 -23.85 2.47 -0.26
N ILE A 9 -24.69 1.76 -1.03
CA ILE A 9 -24.23 0.72 -1.97
C ILE A 9 -23.39 1.34 -3.08
N GLN A 10 -23.80 2.48 -3.65
CA GLN A 10 -23.03 3.14 -4.70
C GLN A 10 -21.65 3.61 -4.19
N ILE A 11 -21.57 4.16 -2.98
CA ILE A 11 -20.28 4.53 -2.35
C ILE A 11 -19.38 3.30 -2.18
N SER A 12 -19.97 2.17 -1.78
CA SER A 12 -19.24 0.91 -1.60
C SER A 12 -18.69 0.37 -2.92
N ILE A 13 -19.49 0.41 -3.99
CA ILE A 13 -19.07 0.05 -5.36
C ILE A 13 -17.91 0.94 -5.83
N ASP A 14 -18.04 2.25 -5.67
CA ASP A 14 -17.03 3.20 -6.13
C ASP A 14 -15.71 3.03 -5.36
N GLY A 15 -15.79 2.77 -4.04
CA GLY A 15 -14.65 2.43 -3.21
C GLY A 15 -13.96 1.16 -3.66
N ALA A 16 -14.73 0.10 -3.91
CA ALA A 16 -14.21 -1.19 -4.34
C ALA A 16 -13.59 -1.12 -5.75
N LYS A 17 -14.19 -0.35 -6.68
CA LYS A 17 -13.63 -0.10 -8.03
C LYS A 17 -12.27 0.61 -7.96
N LYS A 18 -12.12 1.62 -7.10
CA LYS A 18 -10.84 2.32 -6.91
C LYS A 18 -9.77 1.37 -6.37
N LEU A 19 -10.10 0.54 -5.39
CA LEU A 19 -9.17 -0.43 -4.82
C LEU A 19 -8.78 -1.53 -5.82
N LYS A 20 -9.74 -2.00 -6.64
CA LYS A 20 -9.46 -2.93 -7.76
C LYS A 20 -8.45 -2.34 -8.74
N ALA A 21 -8.71 -1.12 -9.22
CA ALA A 21 -7.84 -0.45 -10.17
C ALA A 21 -6.42 -0.25 -9.62
N LEU A 22 -6.30 0.07 -8.32
CA LEU A 22 -5.01 0.20 -7.64
C LEU A 22 -4.27 -1.15 -7.55
N GLY A 23 -4.98 -2.23 -7.23
CA GLY A 23 -4.42 -3.58 -7.19
C GLY A 23 -3.91 -4.05 -8.56
N GLU A 24 -4.71 -3.86 -9.60
CA GLU A 24 -4.32 -4.18 -10.98
C GLU A 24 -3.12 -3.34 -11.45
N ALA A 25 -3.05 -2.07 -11.05
CA ALA A 25 -1.90 -1.23 -11.34
C ALA A 25 -0.64 -1.74 -10.65
N LEU A 26 -0.73 -2.12 -9.38
CA LEU A 26 0.38 -2.71 -8.64
C LEU A 26 0.83 -4.03 -9.28
N GLU A 27 -0.09 -4.91 -9.67
CA GLU A 27 0.25 -6.18 -10.33
C GLU A 27 1.03 -5.94 -11.64
N ARG A 28 0.66 -4.92 -12.43
CA ARG A 28 1.41 -4.54 -13.63
C ARG A 28 2.80 -4.02 -13.29
N LEU A 29 2.93 -3.20 -12.25
CA LEU A 29 4.23 -2.70 -11.77
C LEU A 29 5.11 -3.85 -11.29
N GLU A 30 4.57 -4.77 -10.50
CA GLU A 30 5.31 -5.94 -10.00
C GLU A 30 5.79 -6.85 -11.12
N LYS A 31 5.10 -6.91 -12.27
CA LYS A 31 5.57 -7.66 -13.46
C LYS A 31 6.60 -6.88 -14.29
N ASN A 32 6.72 -5.57 -14.11
CA ASN A 32 7.67 -4.73 -14.84
C ASN A 32 9.11 -4.95 -14.32
N ARG A 33 10.04 -5.25 -15.23
CA ARG A 33 11.44 -5.55 -14.90
C ARG A 33 12.15 -4.37 -14.24
N ASP A 34 11.93 -3.16 -14.74
CA ASP A 34 12.63 -1.96 -14.25
C ASP A 34 12.10 -1.56 -12.87
N PHE A 35 10.79 -1.74 -12.63
CA PHE A 35 10.21 -1.60 -11.30
C PHE A 35 10.80 -2.59 -10.30
N LYS A 36 10.90 -3.88 -10.68
CA LYS A 36 11.56 -4.89 -9.83
C LYS A 36 13.01 -4.50 -9.51
N LEU A 37 13.75 -4.03 -10.50
CA LEU A 37 15.14 -3.64 -10.32
C LEU A 37 15.29 -2.43 -9.40
N VAL A 38 14.59 -1.34 -9.67
CA VAL A 38 14.76 -0.07 -8.95
C VAL A 38 14.10 -0.11 -7.57
N ILE A 39 12.86 -0.60 -7.50
CA ILE A 39 12.07 -0.57 -6.27
C ILE A 39 12.26 -1.84 -5.46
N GLY A 40 12.14 -3.02 -6.08
CA GLY A 40 12.33 -4.29 -5.39
C GLY A 40 13.77 -4.44 -4.89
N THR A 41 14.70 -4.63 -5.81
CA THR A 41 16.12 -4.85 -5.47
C THR A 41 16.75 -3.59 -4.89
N GLY A 42 16.69 -2.45 -5.58
CA GLY A 42 17.40 -1.25 -5.13
C GLY A 42 16.87 -0.67 -3.81
N TYR A 43 15.57 -0.39 -3.72
CA TYR A 43 15.00 0.33 -2.58
C TYR A 43 14.52 -0.56 -1.43
N LEU A 44 13.91 -1.72 -1.72
CA LEU A 44 13.38 -2.59 -0.67
C LEU A 44 14.43 -3.55 -0.10
N ASP A 45 15.42 -3.96 -0.90
CA ASP A 45 16.46 -4.91 -0.46
C ASP A 45 17.80 -4.22 -0.17
N ASP A 46 18.45 -3.63 -1.18
CA ASP A 46 19.81 -3.10 -1.07
C ASP A 46 19.88 -1.90 -0.10
N GLU A 47 18.93 -0.98 -0.19
CA GLU A 47 18.89 0.18 0.70
C GLU A 47 18.64 -0.21 2.17
N VAL A 48 17.84 -1.24 2.42
CA VAL A 48 17.65 -1.77 3.78
C VAL A 48 18.96 -2.33 4.31
N GLN A 49 19.70 -3.10 3.49
CA GLN A 49 21.01 -3.62 3.89
C GLN A 49 22.00 -2.49 4.19
N ARG A 50 22.04 -1.44 3.35
CA ARG A 50 22.87 -0.25 3.57
C ARG A 50 22.53 0.44 4.89
N LEU A 51 21.24 0.65 5.16
CA LEU A 51 20.78 1.30 6.39
C LEU A 51 21.05 0.47 7.65
N VAL A 52 20.90 -0.86 7.58
CA VAL A 52 21.25 -1.77 8.68
C VAL A 52 22.77 -1.78 8.93
N GLY A 53 23.58 -1.77 7.87
CA GLY A 53 25.03 -1.61 7.95
C GLY A 53 25.41 -0.32 8.66
N LEU A 54 24.88 0.82 8.20
CA LEU A 54 25.10 2.12 8.85
C LEU A 54 24.66 2.10 10.31
N LEU A 55 23.50 1.53 10.62
CA LEU A 55 23.01 1.45 12.00
C LEU A 55 23.96 0.67 12.92
N SER A 56 24.65 -0.34 12.38
CA SER A 56 25.64 -1.15 13.11
C SER A 56 26.95 -0.41 13.35
N GLU A 57 27.28 0.56 12.49
CA GLU A 57 28.49 1.39 12.59
C GLU A 57 28.32 2.61 13.51
N VAL A 58 27.07 3.01 13.82
CA VAL A 58 26.83 4.12 14.76
C VAL A 58 27.25 3.74 16.17
N SER A 59 28.32 4.35 16.68
CA SER A 59 28.75 4.21 18.06
C SER A 59 27.76 4.87 19.03
N GLU A 60 27.53 4.25 20.20
CA GLU A 60 26.74 4.85 21.29
C GLU A 60 27.42 6.07 21.95
N ASP A 61 28.70 6.27 21.66
CA ASP A 61 29.46 7.41 22.15
C ASP A 61 29.02 8.70 21.43
N ARG A 62 28.30 9.56 22.15
CA ARG A 62 27.84 10.87 21.67
C ARG A 62 28.98 11.84 21.38
N ASN A 63 30.19 11.54 21.86
CA ASN A 63 31.40 12.33 21.60
C ASN A 63 32.26 11.72 20.50
N ALA A 64 31.93 10.53 20.00
CA ALA A 64 32.58 10.01 18.82
C ALA A 64 32.28 10.97 17.66
N PRO A 65 33.32 11.51 17.02
CA PRO A 65 33.10 12.43 15.92
C PRO A 65 32.29 11.70 14.84
N ALA A 66 31.29 12.40 14.28
CA ALA A 66 30.29 11.84 13.35
C ALA A 66 30.99 11.20 12.14
N HIS A 67 31.40 9.96 12.27
CA HIS A 67 32.32 9.32 11.35
C HIS A 67 31.62 8.08 10.83
N LEU A 68 31.52 8.06 9.50
CA LEU A 68 30.79 7.12 8.65
C LEU A 68 29.34 7.55 8.36
N GLY A 69 29.22 8.55 7.47
CA GLY A 69 27.97 8.85 6.73
C GLY A 69 27.20 10.10 7.18
N GLY A 70 27.55 10.73 8.29
CA GLY A 70 26.94 12.00 8.75
C GLY A 70 25.47 11.92 9.17
N MET A 71 24.87 10.73 9.22
CA MET A 71 23.48 10.53 9.66
C MET A 71 23.44 10.13 11.13
N SER A 72 22.45 10.65 11.86
CA SER A 72 22.18 10.21 13.23
C SER A 72 21.48 8.84 13.25
N LYS A 73 21.61 8.11 14.36
CA LYS A 73 20.88 6.86 14.62
C LYS A 73 19.38 7.02 14.36
N ASP A 74 18.79 8.10 14.87
CA ASP A 74 17.36 8.37 14.74
C ASP A 74 16.93 8.57 13.29
N LEU A 75 17.77 9.22 12.48
CA LEU A 75 17.50 9.41 11.05
C LEU A 75 17.54 8.07 10.30
N ILE A 76 18.53 7.22 10.59
CA ILE A 76 18.64 5.89 9.97
C ILE A 76 17.43 5.01 10.33
N VAL A 77 17.03 5.01 11.60
CA VAL A 77 15.84 4.29 12.06
C VAL A 77 14.57 4.82 11.38
N SER A 78 14.43 6.14 11.24
CA SER A 78 13.30 6.75 10.54
C SER A 78 13.24 6.33 9.07
N GLN A 79 14.38 6.25 8.38
CA GLN A 79 14.45 5.77 7.00
C GLN A 79 14.06 4.29 6.89
N LEU A 80 14.55 3.42 7.78
CA LEU A 80 14.14 2.01 7.84
C LEU A 80 12.63 1.85 8.03
N GLN A 81 12.03 2.66 8.91
CA GLN A 81 10.58 2.68 9.11
C GLN A 81 9.84 3.12 7.85
N ALA A 82 10.34 4.12 7.12
CA ALA A 82 9.75 4.56 5.87
C ALA A 82 9.74 3.45 4.82
N VAL A 83 10.84 2.71 4.66
CA VAL A 83 10.92 1.55 3.77
C VAL A 83 9.92 0.46 4.20
N ALA A 84 9.87 0.15 5.50
CA ALA A 84 8.94 -0.86 6.04
C ALA A 84 7.46 -0.49 5.82
N HIS A 85 7.09 0.78 6.03
CA HIS A 85 5.74 1.29 5.79
C HIS A 85 5.37 1.23 4.30
N PHE A 86 6.29 1.58 3.41
CA PHE A 86 6.07 1.48 1.98
C PHE A 86 5.83 0.02 1.56
N ALA A 87 6.69 -0.92 2.00
CA ALA A 87 6.51 -2.34 1.76
C ALA A 87 5.18 -2.88 2.32
N ALA A 88 4.76 -2.40 3.49
CA ALA A 88 3.48 -2.77 4.09
C ALA A 88 2.29 -2.23 3.29
N TYR A 89 2.40 -1.01 2.76
CA TYR A 89 1.39 -0.42 1.88
C TYR A 89 1.23 -1.22 0.58
N LEU A 90 2.33 -1.58 -0.10
CA LEU A 90 2.26 -2.42 -1.31
C LEU A 90 1.56 -3.76 -1.01
N ARG A 91 1.93 -4.44 0.07
CA ARG A 91 1.27 -5.68 0.52
C ARG A 91 -0.20 -5.49 0.85
N LYS A 92 -0.59 -4.36 1.45
CA LYS A 92 -2.00 -4.02 1.68
C LYS A 92 -2.75 -3.91 0.35
N VAL A 93 -2.20 -3.21 -0.63
CA VAL A 93 -2.81 -3.06 -1.96
C VAL A 93 -2.96 -4.40 -2.66
N ALA A 94 -1.91 -5.24 -2.65
CA ALA A 94 -1.94 -6.57 -3.27
C ALA A 94 -2.96 -7.52 -2.62
N ARG A 95 -3.08 -7.52 -1.28
CA ARG A 95 -4.08 -8.35 -0.58
C ARG A 95 -5.52 -7.94 -0.89
N ASN A 96 -5.76 -6.64 -1.05
CA ASN A 96 -7.10 -6.14 -1.33
C ASN A 96 -7.61 -6.65 -2.69
N THR A 97 -6.74 -6.93 -3.65
CA THR A 97 -7.15 -7.37 -5.00
C THR A 97 -7.79 -8.76 -5.00
N ASN A 98 -7.39 -9.66 -4.09
CA ASN A 98 -7.81 -11.07 -4.08
C ASN A 98 -9.27 -11.30 -3.65
N GLY A 99 -9.92 -10.35 -2.96
CA GLY A 99 -11.32 -10.49 -2.49
C GLY A 99 -12.27 -9.41 -3.01
N ILE A 100 -11.76 -8.42 -3.74
CA ILE A 100 -12.56 -7.27 -4.20
C ILE A 100 -13.44 -7.62 -5.39
N SER A 101 -13.03 -8.53 -6.27
CA SER A 101 -13.86 -8.92 -7.42
C SER A 101 -15.17 -9.56 -6.97
N ASP A 102 -15.12 -10.45 -5.99
CA ASP A 102 -16.31 -11.11 -5.45
C ASP A 102 -17.22 -10.12 -4.71
N SER A 103 -16.60 -9.19 -3.96
CA SER A 103 -17.32 -8.13 -3.25
C SER A 103 -18.00 -7.15 -4.21
N LEU A 104 -17.34 -6.78 -5.31
CA LEU A 104 -17.91 -5.92 -6.36
C LEU A 104 -19.12 -6.57 -7.02
N ASN A 105 -19.01 -7.85 -7.38
CA ASN A 105 -20.12 -8.58 -7.97
C ASN A 105 -21.32 -8.64 -7.01
N ALA A 106 -21.08 -8.87 -5.72
CA ALA A 106 -22.14 -8.87 -4.71
C ALA A 106 -22.84 -7.50 -4.60
N TYR A 107 -22.08 -6.41 -4.54
CA TYR A 107 -22.65 -5.06 -4.47
C TYR A 107 -23.41 -4.67 -5.74
N GLU A 108 -22.92 -5.05 -6.92
CA GLU A 108 -23.59 -4.77 -8.19
C GLU A 108 -24.92 -5.55 -8.31
N GLN A 109 -24.96 -6.81 -7.83
CA GLN A 109 -26.21 -7.58 -7.77
C GLN A 109 -27.22 -7.00 -6.78
N GLU A 110 -26.76 -6.57 -5.59
CA GLU A 110 -27.63 -5.94 -4.59
C GLU A 110 -28.21 -4.62 -5.09
N LEU A 111 -27.41 -3.79 -5.78
CA LEU A 111 -27.88 -2.55 -6.39
C LEU A 111 -28.96 -2.79 -7.45
N GLU A 112 -28.77 -3.82 -8.28
CA GLU A 112 -29.72 -4.17 -9.33
C GLU A 112 -31.06 -4.64 -8.74
N LEU A 113 -31.03 -5.45 -7.69
CA LEU A 113 -32.23 -5.88 -6.96
C LEU A 113 -32.99 -4.68 -6.38
N GLN A 114 -32.30 -3.76 -5.72
CA GLN A 114 -32.94 -2.57 -5.14
C GLN A 114 -33.53 -1.63 -6.21
N ARG A 115 -32.91 -1.52 -7.38
CA ARG A 115 -33.48 -0.75 -8.51
C ARG A 115 -34.76 -1.38 -9.04
N GLN A 116 -34.76 -2.71 -9.21
CA GLN A 116 -35.94 -3.44 -9.66
C GLN A 116 -37.10 -3.38 -8.65
N GLU A 117 -36.81 -3.35 -7.35
CA GLU A 117 -37.83 -3.13 -6.32
C GLU A 117 -38.37 -1.71 -6.34
N ALA A 118 -37.51 -0.70 -6.54
CA ALA A 118 -37.93 0.70 -6.63
C ALA A 118 -38.81 0.97 -7.86
N ASP A 119 -38.53 0.32 -9.00
CA ASP A 119 -39.31 0.48 -10.23
C ASP A 119 -40.67 -0.25 -10.20
N ARG A 120 -40.90 -1.13 -9.21
CA ARG A 120 -42.16 -1.88 -9.01
C ARG A 120 -43.16 -1.18 -8.09
N VAL A 121 -42.76 -0.09 -7.43
CA VAL A 121 -43.56 0.71 -6.49
C VAL A 121 -44.06 1.97 -7.17
#